data_AF-A0A4V1QWX1-F1
#
_entry.id   AF-A0A4V1QWX1-F1
#
_cell.length_a   1.000
_cell.length_b   1.000
_cell.length_c   1.000
_cell.angle_alpha   90.00
_cell.angle_beta   90.00
_cell.angle_gamma   90.00
#
_symmetry.space_group_name_H-M   'P 1'
#
loop_
_entity.id
_entity.type
_entity.pdbx_description
1 polymer ?
#
loop_
_entity_poly.entity_id
_entity_poly.type
_entity_poly.pdbx_seq_one_letter_code
_entity_poly.pdbx_strand_id
1 'polypeptide(L)'
;MVAVSFRCGHGAAAGEPGVVTLGRVCPLCMLLHETQRSRAELLGRVAPPQRAALALETRIGASYDWRCARGHDRYPATVREVLTGPSCAKCRTNAAGPTAKREAGVAFMKPGLRVGTSMTEQRLRTMLGERIRLHHRVNAVRIARMFYGQQEVWPDILVPQLRIAVEYDDPGKSRRAHRGLKEASDTEKDEALREVGWEVIRIRAGGLEALGVNSIVCRALTTGVVDEVVDLMRRIRGAAAVDAIAIEHRLLS
;
A
#
# COMPACT_ATOMS: atom_id res chain seq x y z
N MET A 1 -16.27 25.66 19.22
CA MET A 1 -15.51 24.47 18.80
C MET A 1 -14.55 24.14 19.95
N VAL A 2 -14.61 22.94 20.54
CA VAL A 2 -13.75 22.58 21.68
C VAL A 2 -12.31 22.41 21.17
N ALA A 3 -11.35 23.08 21.81
CA ALA A 3 -9.95 22.94 21.48
C ALA A 3 -9.41 21.62 22.03
N VAL A 4 -8.60 20.91 21.24
CA VAL A 4 -8.12 19.57 21.58
C VAL A 4 -6.61 19.50 21.48
N SER A 5 -5.98 18.92 22.50
CA SER A 5 -4.56 18.55 22.50
C SER A 5 -4.42 17.04 22.37
N PHE A 6 -3.43 16.58 21.62
CA PHE A 6 -3.18 15.15 21.38
C PHE A 6 -1.82 14.73 21.94
N ARG A 7 -1.67 13.46 22.31
CA ARG A 7 -0.40 12.87 22.82
C ARG A 7 0.80 13.09 21.90
N CYS A 8 0.58 13.31 20.60
CA CYS A 8 1.66 13.63 19.65
C CYS A 8 2.16 15.09 19.74
N GLY A 9 1.66 15.91 20.67
CA GLY A 9 2.04 17.31 20.85
C GLY A 9 1.43 18.28 19.82
N HIS A 10 0.39 17.86 19.09
CA HIS A 10 -0.28 18.69 18.08
C HIS A 10 -1.67 19.10 18.55
N GLY A 11 -2.22 20.16 17.95
CA GLY A 11 -3.48 20.78 18.34
C GLY A 11 -3.25 21.96 19.27
N ALA A 12 -4.18 22.19 20.19
CA ALA A 12 -4.06 23.23 21.20
C ALA A 12 -3.02 22.88 22.27
N ALA A 13 -2.52 23.88 22.99
CA ALA A 13 -1.55 23.66 24.07
C ALA A 13 -2.23 22.94 25.24
N ALA A 14 -1.56 21.90 25.75
CA ALA A 14 -2.08 21.14 26.87
C ALA A 14 -2.10 22.00 28.15
N GLY A 15 -3.19 21.91 28.93
CA GLY A 15 -3.32 22.65 30.20
C GLY A 15 -3.94 24.04 30.06
N GLU A 16 -4.22 24.53 28.85
CA GLU A 16 -4.99 25.75 28.66
C GLU A 16 -6.47 25.57 29.06
N PRO A 17 -7.11 26.58 29.68
CA PRO A 17 -8.54 26.53 30.00
C PRO A 17 -9.40 26.23 28.77
N GLY A 18 -10.26 25.21 28.87
CA GLY A 18 -11.15 24.81 27.78
C GLY A 18 -10.54 23.87 26.74
N VAL A 19 -9.29 23.42 26.93
CA VAL A 19 -8.65 22.40 26.09
C VAL A 19 -8.87 21.00 26.65
N VAL A 20 -9.35 20.09 25.80
CA VAL A 20 -9.45 18.66 26.12
C VAL A 20 -8.20 17.92 25.66
N THR A 21 -7.51 17.26 26.58
CA THR A 21 -6.34 16.44 26.26
C THR A 21 -6.75 14.99 25.96
N LEU A 22 -6.38 14.49 24.78
CA LEU A 22 -6.61 13.11 24.38
C LEU A 22 -5.30 12.31 24.39
N GLY A 23 -5.32 11.15 25.05
CA GLY A 23 -4.19 10.21 25.14
C GLY A 23 -3.85 9.47 23.83
N ARG A 24 -4.48 9.83 22.71
CA ARG A 24 -4.22 9.28 21.37
C ARG A 24 -3.43 10.26 20.51
N VAL A 25 -2.79 9.74 19.47
CA VAL A 25 -2.19 10.57 18.40
C VAL A 25 -3.29 11.26 17.58
N CYS A 26 -2.99 12.43 17.00
CA CYS A 26 -3.97 13.15 16.18
C CYS A 26 -4.28 12.43 14.86
N PRO A 27 -5.45 12.71 14.24
CA PRO A 27 -5.84 12.07 12.97
C PRO A 27 -4.81 12.26 11.85
N LEU A 28 -4.18 13.43 11.75
CA LEU A 28 -3.12 13.66 10.77
C LEU A 28 -1.88 12.79 11.03
N CYS A 29 -1.40 12.69 12.26
CA CYS A 29 -0.26 11.82 12.58
C CYS A 29 -0.56 10.33 12.36
N MET A 30 -1.80 9.91 12.58
CA MET A 30 -2.25 8.56 12.25
C MET A 30 -2.16 8.30 10.74
N LEU A 31 -2.70 9.20 9.92
CA LEU A 31 -2.69 9.06 8.46
C LEU A 31 -1.26 9.18 7.88
N LEU A 32 -0.41 10.03 8.45
CA LEU A 32 1.01 10.12 8.08
C LEU A 32 1.72 8.78 8.29
N HIS A 33 1.50 8.14 9.44
CA HIS A 33 2.07 6.83 9.72
C HIS A 33 1.55 5.76 8.75
N GLU A 34 0.25 5.77 8.45
CA GLU A 34 -0.37 4.82 7.50
C GLU A 34 0.16 4.99 6.08
N THR A 35 0.34 6.22 5.63
CA THR A 35 0.88 6.54 4.29
C THR A 35 2.40 6.46 4.21
N GLN A 36 3.09 6.06 5.30
CA GLN A 36 4.56 6.04 5.42
C GLN A 36 5.19 7.39 5.05
N ARG A 37 4.57 8.48 5.47
CA ARG A 37 5.03 9.86 5.24
C ARG A 37 5.33 10.56 6.54
N SER A 38 6.09 11.65 6.45
CA SER A 38 6.43 12.49 7.59
C SER A 38 5.75 13.85 7.53
N ARG A 39 5.57 14.48 8.70
CA ARG A 39 5.09 15.87 8.77
C ARG A 39 6.09 16.83 8.12
N ALA A 40 7.40 16.55 8.21
CA ALA A 40 8.43 17.33 7.56
C ALA A 40 8.26 17.37 6.03
N GLU A 41 7.89 16.24 5.41
CA GLU A 41 7.57 16.19 3.97
C GLU A 41 6.39 17.08 3.62
N LEU A 42 5.32 17.06 4.43
CA LEU A 42 4.17 17.95 4.22
C LEU A 42 4.56 19.43 4.34
N LEU A 43 5.34 19.79 5.36
CA LEU A 43 5.83 21.16 5.56
C LEU A 43 6.76 21.63 4.42
N GLY A 44 7.52 20.72 3.82
CA GLY A 44 8.31 20.99 2.62
C GLY A 44 7.44 21.32 1.40
N ARG A 45 6.25 20.72 1.31
CA ARG A 45 5.34 20.84 0.17
C ARG A 45 4.31 21.96 0.29
N VAL A 46 3.85 22.31 1.48
CA VAL A 46 2.89 23.41 1.65
C VAL A 46 3.51 24.76 1.28
N ALA A 47 2.70 25.72 0.85
CA ALA A 47 3.14 27.08 0.58
C ALA A 47 3.82 27.67 1.83
N PRO A 48 4.98 28.37 1.69
CA PRO A 48 5.75 28.85 2.84
C PRO A 48 4.94 29.63 3.90
N PRO A 49 4.00 30.53 3.53
CA PRO A 49 3.20 31.27 4.52
C PRO A 49 2.31 30.40 5.41
N GLN A 50 1.95 29.19 4.96
CA GLN A 50 1.00 28.30 5.62
C GLN A 50 1.70 27.21 6.48
N ARG A 51 3.03 27.17 6.50
CA ARG A 51 3.80 26.14 7.22
C ARG A 51 3.52 26.12 8.72
N ALA A 52 3.47 27.29 9.37
CA ALA A 52 3.21 27.38 10.81
C ALA A 52 1.83 26.81 11.16
N ALA A 53 0.81 27.15 10.37
CA ALA A 53 -0.55 26.62 10.56
C ALA A 53 -0.58 25.10 10.35
N LEU A 54 0.04 24.58 9.29
CA LEU A 54 0.10 23.14 9.04
C LEU A 54 0.91 22.38 10.11
N ALA A 55 1.92 23.01 10.74
CA ALA A 55 2.73 22.36 11.77
C ALA A 55 1.88 21.91 12.97
N LEU A 56 0.87 22.68 13.34
CA LEU A 56 -0.04 22.39 14.46
C LEU A 56 -1.31 21.65 14.04
N GLU A 57 -1.57 21.51 12.74
CA GLU A 57 -2.81 20.94 12.22
C GLU A 57 -3.00 19.47 12.64
N THR A 58 -4.25 19.13 12.93
CA THR A 58 -4.68 17.80 13.38
C THR A 58 -5.74 17.19 12.46
N ARG A 59 -6.42 18.02 11.65
CA ARG A 59 -7.54 17.65 10.79
C ARG A 59 -7.03 17.27 9.40
N ILE A 60 -7.43 16.09 8.94
CA ILE A 60 -7.11 15.61 7.58
C ILE A 60 -7.89 16.34 6.47
N GLY A 61 -9.02 16.95 6.82
CA GLY A 61 -9.86 17.72 5.88
C GLY A 61 -9.46 19.20 5.76
N ALA A 62 -8.45 19.67 6.49
CA ALA A 62 -7.98 21.05 6.38
C ALA A 62 -7.34 21.29 5.00
N SER A 63 -7.67 22.41 4.38
CA SER A 63 -7.18 22.79 3.05
C SER A 63 -6.05 23.81 3.14
N TYR A 64 -5.06 23.64 2.26
CA TYR A 64 -3.91 24.52 2.12
C TYR A 64 -3.52 24.65 0.65
N ASP A 65 -2.66 25.62 0.33
CA ASP A 65 -1.99 25.71 -0.96
C ASP A 65 -0.72 24.87 -0.95
N TRP A 66 -0.63 23.95 -1.88
CA TRP A 66 0.48 23.00 -1.96
C TRP A 66 1.29 23.25 -3.21
N ARG A 67 2.60 23.03 -3.10
CA ARG A 67 3.53 22.97 -4.22
C ARG A 67 3.52 21.56 -4.79
N CYS A 68 3.37 21.45 -6.10
CA CYS A 68 3.46 20.15 -6.76
C CYS A 68 4.89 19.60 -6.69
N ALA A 69 5.04 18.36 -6.22
CA ALA A 69 6.34 17.69 -6.15
C ALA A 69 6.99 17.49 -7.53
N ARG A 70 6.19 17.52 -8.60
CA ARG A 70 6.66 17.44 -10.00
C ARG A 70 6.98 18.81 -10.61
N GLY A 71 7.00 19.89 -9.83
CA GLY A 71 7.34 21.23 -10.29
C GLY A 71 6.23 21.98 -11.04
N HIS A 72 5.01 21.44 -11.09
CA HIS A 72 3.83 22.18 -11.58
C HIS A 72 3.40 23.29 -10.60
N ASP A 73 2.35 24.02 -10.98
CA ASP A 73 1.76 25.12 -10.20
C ASP A 73 1.32 24.73 -8.78
N ARG A 74 1.14 25.77 -7.96
CA ARG A 74 0.48 25.64 -6.66
C ARG A 74 -0.98 25.26 -6.86
N TYR A 75 -1.53 24.51 -5.93
CA TYR A 75 -2.92 24.08 -6.00
C TYR A 75 -3.53 23.99 -4.59
N PRO A 76 -4.81 24.34 -4.43
CA PRO A 76 -5.53 24.10 -3.20
C PRO A 76 -5.88 22.62 -3.09
N ALA A 77 -5.66 22.03 -1.93
CA ALA A 77 -6.11 20.68 -1.60
C ALA A 77 -6.19 20.47 -0.10
N THR A 78 -6.99 19.50 0.31
CA THR A 78 -7.00 18.98 1.68
C THR A 78 -5.72 18.20 1.98
N VAL A 79 -5.36 18.11 3.26
CA VAL A 79 -4.25 17.26 3.70
C VAL A 79 -4.46 15.80 3.26
N ARG A 80 -5.70 15.30 3.34
CA ARG A 80 -6.07 13.96 2.87
C ARG A 80 -5.74 13.77 1.39
N GLU A 81 -6.21 14.67 0.51
CA GLU A 81 -5.95 14.57 -0.93
C GLU A 81 -4.46 14.57 -1.28
N VAL A 82 -3.65 15.35 -0.55
CA VAL A 82 -2.19 15.38 -0.77
C VAL A 82 -1.50 14.09 -0.32
N LEU A 83 -2.04 13.44 0.71
CA LEU A 83 -1.52 12.18 1.24
C LEU A 83 -1.97 10.97 0.41
N THR A 84 -3.24 10.92 0.01
CA THR A 84 -3.82 9.74 -0.63
C THR A 84 -3.91 9.84 -2.15
N GLY A 85 -3.94 11.05 -2.70
CA GLY A 85 -4.32 11.30 -4.08
C GLY A 85 -3.25 11.97 -4.97
N PRO A 86 -3.61 12.18 -6.24
CA PRO A 86 -2.81 12.95 -7.18
C PRO A 86 -2.62 14.39 -6.68
N SER A 87 -1.39 14.87 -6.75
CA SER A 87 -1.00 16.17 -6.17
C SER A 87 -1.76 17.33 -6.83
N CYS A 88 -1.51 17.68 -8.09
CA CYS A 88 -2.21 18.81 -8.76
C CYS A 88 -3.11 18.36 -9.92
N ALA A 89 -3.91 19.29 -10.48
CA ALA A 89 -4.76 19.02 -11.66
C ALA A 89 -3.98 18.43 -12.83
N LYS A 90 -2.80 18.97 -13.15
CA LYS A 90 -1.93 18.43 -14.20
C LYS A 90 -1.42 17.02 -13.89
N CYS A 91 -1.13 16.71 -12.62
CA CYS A 91 -0.80 15.35 -12.22
C CYS A 91 -1.99 14.40 -12.36
N ARG A 92 -3.23 14.86 -12.10
CA ARG A 92 -4.45 14.09 -12.35
C ARG A 92 -4.61 13.75 -13.83
N THR A 93 -4.54 14.77 -14.67
CA THR A 93 -4.65 14.60 -16.12
C THR A 93 -3.57 13.66 -16.67
N ASN A 94 -2.32 13.83 -16.24
CA ASN A 94 -1.23 12.96 -16.66
C ASN A 94 -1.43 11.52 -16.16
N ALA A 95 -1.97 11.34 -14.95
CA ALA A 95 -2.24 10.01 -14.42
C ALA A 95 -3.34 9.28 -15.20
N ALA A 96 -4.31 10.02 -15.75
CA ALA A 96 -5.35 9.50 -16.63
C ALA A 96 -4.96 9.47 -18.12
N GLY A 97 -3.75 9.92 -18.46
CA GLY A 97 -3.32 10.14 -19.84
C GLY A 97 -3.03 8.83 -20.61
N PRO A 98 -2.98 8.87 -21.96
CA PRO A 98 -2.77 7.69 -22.80
C PRO A 98 -1.47 6.93 -22.49
N THR A 99 -0.38 7.64 -22.19
CA THR A 99 0.90 7.01 -21.82
C THR A 99 0.80 6.23 -20.51
N ALA A 100 0.18 6.81 -19.49
CA ALA A 100 -0.02 6.13 -18.21
C ALA A 100 -0.89 4.87 -18.37
N LYS A 101 -1.91 4.93 -19.24
CA LYS A 101 -2.72 3.76 -19.59
C LYS A 101 -1.94 2.66 -20.33
N ARG A 102 -0.98 3.04 -21.19
CA ARG A 102 -0.13 2.06 -21.91
C ARG A 102 0.88 1.37 -21.00
N GLU A 103 1.41 2.09 -20.02
CA GLU A 103 2.36 1.54 -19.04
C GLU A 103 1.66 0.81 -17.88
N ALA A 104 0.35 0.96 -17.75
CA ALA A 104 -0.43 0.30 -16.72
C ALA A 104 -0.31 -1.24 -16.83
N GLY A 105 -0.13 -1.89 -15.68
CA GLY A 105 0.04 -3.34 -15.57
C GLY A 105 1.46 -3.82 -15.85
N VAL A 106 2.40 -2.94 -16.20
CA VAL A 106 3.82 -3.31 -16.36
C VAL A 106 4.46 -3.49 -14.98
N ALA A 107 5.02 -4.68 -14.76
CA ALA A 107 5.91 -4.93 -13.62
C ALA A 107 7.31 -4.39 -13.92
N PHE A 108 7.92 -3.73 -12.95
CA PHE A 108 9.26 -3.15 -13.09
C PHE A 108 10.04 -3.23 -11.77
N MET A 109 11.35 -3.02 -11.86
CA MET A 109 12.20 -2.85 -10.69
C MET A 109 12.20 -1.38 -10.28
N LYS A 110 11.83 -1.09 -9.04
CA LYS A 110 12.07 0.18 -8.38
C LYS A 110 13.34 0.08 -7.52
N PRO A 111 14.47 0.66 -7.95
CA PRO A 111 15.70 0.65 -7.18
C PRO A 111 15.52 1.40 -5.85
N GLY A 112 16.14 0.88 -4.79
CA GLY A 112 16.15 1.57 -3.49
C GLY A 112 14.84 1.50 -2.69
N LEU A 113 13.85 0.71 -3.13
CA LEU A 113 12.68 0.39 -2.32
C LEU A 113 13.12 -0.44 -1.11
N ARG A 114 13.39 0.22 0.03
CA ARG A 114 13.68 -0.41 1.32
C ARG A 114 12.37 -0.67 2.06
N VAL A 115 11.52 -1.55 1.55
CA VAL A 115 10.43 -2.08 2.38
C VAL A 115 11.09 -3.08 3.34
N GLY A 116 10.84 -2.96 4.64
CA GLY A 116 11.34 -3.94 5.59
C GLY A 116 10.66 -5.29 5.30
N THR A 117 11.31 -6.15 4.52
CA THR A 117 10.77 -7.48 4.23
C THR A 117 10.72 -8.26 5.54
N SER A 118 9.52 -8.67 5.96
CA SER A 118 9.37 -9.47 7.17
C SER A 118 10.04 -10.84 6.99
N MET A 119 10.46 -11.46 8.09
CA MET A 119 10.95 -12.85 8.06
C MET A 119 9.93 -13.81 7.43
N THR A 120 8.63 -13.51 7.60
CA THR A 120 7.55 -14.31 7.03
C THR A 120 7.44 -14.15 5.52
N GLU A 121 7.57 -12.93 4.99
CA GLU A 121 7.63 -12.69 3.53
C GLU A 121 8.85 -13.38 2.91
N GLN A 122 10.01 -13.36 3.58
CA GLN A 122 11.20 -14.09 3.10
C GLN A 122 10.93 -15.60 3.06
N ARG A 123 10.33 -16.16 4.12
CA ARG A 123 9.95 -17.57 4.17
C ARG A 123 8.95 -17.94 3.08
N LEU A 124 7.92 -17.11 2.85
CA LEU A 124 6.96 -17.29 1.76
C LEU A 124 7.66 -17.31 0.41
N ARG A 125 8.56 -16.35 0.17
CA ARG A 125 9.34 -16.26 -1.07
C ARG A 125 10.19 -17.50 -1.30
N THR A 126 10.86 -18.01 -0.27
CA THR A 126 11.64 -19.26 -0.36
C THR A 126 10.75 -20.44 -0.71
N MET A 127 9.68 -20.67 0.06
CA MET A 127 8.80 -21.82 -0.13
C MET A 127 8.06 -21.80 -1.47
N LEU A 128 7.66 -20.63 -1.94
CA LEU A 128 7.05 -20.47 -3.26
C LEU A 128 8.10 -20.63 -4.37
N GLY A 129 9.32 -20.13 -4.13
CA GLY A 129 10.48 -20.28 -4.99
C GLY A 129 11.04 -21.70 -5.09
N GLU A 130 10.54 -22.64 -4.28
CA GLU A 130 10.78 -24.10 -4.44
C GLU A 130 9.79 -24.73 -5.43
N ARG A 131 8.62 -24.11 -5.64
CA ARG A 131 7.55 -24.64 -6.49
C ARG A 131 7.53 -24.02 -7.88
N ILE A 132 7.80 -22.72 -7.96
CA ILE A 132 7.75 -21.95 -9.20
C ILE A 132 8.97 -21.03 -9.34
N ARG A 133 9.37 -20.77 -10.58
CA ARG A 133 10.46 -19.85 -10.93
C ARG A 133 10.02 -18.41 -10.70
N LEU A 134 10.39 -17.86 -9.54
CA LEU A 134 10.12 -16.47 -9.19
C LEU A 134 11.07 -15.49 -9.91
N HIS A 135 10.51 -14.42 -10.44
CA HIS A 135 11.29 -13.36 -11.09
C HIS A 135 11.76 -12.34 -10.04
N HIS A 136 13.08 -12.22 -9.85
CA HIS A 136 13.68 -11.38 -8.81
C HIS A 136 13.99 -9.94 -9.25
N ARG A 137 13.78 -9.61 -10.54
CA ARG A 137 14.07 -8.27 -11.10
C ARG A 137 12.86 -7.35 -11.19
N VAL A 138 11.80 -7.63 -10.44
CA VAL A 138 10.64 -6.73 -10.34
C VAL A 138 10.12 -6.71 -8.91
N ASN A 139 9.66 -5.55 -8.46
CA ASN A 139 9.11 -5.36 -7.11
C ASN A 139 7.93 -4.36 -7.10
N ALA A 140 7.52 -3.87 -8.26
CA ALA A 140 6.47 -2.87 -8.40
C ALA A 140 5.63 -3.13 -9.66
N VAL A 141 4.37 -2.73 -9.63
CA VAL A 141 3.46 -2.73 -10.79
C VAL A 141 2.94 -1.32 -11.00
N ARG A 142 3.01 -0.80 -12.23
CA ARG A 142 2.35 0.45 -12.64
C ARG A 142 0.83 0.26 -12.62
N ILE A 143 0.10 1.18 -11.99
CA ILE A 143 -1.38 1.15 -11.98
C ILE A 143 -1.96 2.34 -12.76
N ALA A 144 -3.19 2.19 -13.26
CA ALA A 144 -3.87 3.20 -14.08
C ALA A 144 -4.47 4.36 -13.26
N ARG A 145 -4.32 4.33 -11.94
CA ARG A 145 -4.80 5.35 -10.99
C ARG A 145 -3.72 5.71 -9.97
N MET A 146 -3.97 6.74 -9.17
CA MET A 146 -3.11 7.06 -8.03
C MET A 146 -3.57 6.26 -6.82
N PHE A 147 -2.64 5.63 -6.12
CA PHE A 147 -2.84 4.97 -4.84
C PHE A 147 -1.81 5.49 -3.85
N TYR A 148 -2.26 6.08 -2.73
CA TYR A 148 -1.41 6.80 -1.77
C TYR A 148 -0.40 7.79 -2.40
N GLY A 149 -0.86 8.49 -3.44
CA GLY A 149 -0.05 9.46 -4.17
C GLY A 149 1.05 8.86 -5.06
N GLN A 150 0.98 7.56 -5.38
CA GLN A 150 1.88 6.86 -6.31
C GLN A 150 1.07 6.24 -7.47
N GLN A 151 1.66 6.10 -8.65
CA GLN A 151 1.06 5.35 -9.79
C GLN A 151 1.60 3.92 -9.86
N GLU A 152 1.88 3.37 -8.71
CA GLU A 152 2.51 2.07 -8.57
C GLU A 152 2.15 1.49 -7.20
N VAL A 153 2.11 0.17 -7.17
CA VAL A 153 1.90 -0.62 -5.96
C VAL A 153 3.05 -1.61 -5.82
N TRP A 154 3.33 -1.98 -4.57
CA TRP A 154 4.40 -2.91 -4.21
C TRP A 154 3.79 -4.09 -3.45
N PRO A 155 3.48 -5.19 -4.15
CA PRO A 155 3.09 -6.44 -3.51
C PRO A 155 4.28 -7.17 -2.89
N ASP A 156 4.01 -8.04 -1.92
CA ASP A 156 5.07 -8.83 -1.26
C ASP A 156 5.80 -9.71 -2.27
N ILE A 157 5.06 -10.37 -3.15
CA ILE A 157 5.61 -11.19 -4.23
C ILE A 157 4.85 -10.91 -5.52
N LEU A 158 5.62 -10.72 -6.60
CA LEU A 158 5.10 -10.62 -7.96
C LEU A 158 5.44 -11.90 -8.74
N VAL A 159 4.46 -12.40 -9.48
CA VAL A 159 4.63 -13.46 -10.49
C VAL A 159 4.21 -12.90 -11.85
N PRO A 160 5.07 -12.09 -12.52
CA PRO A 160 4.72 -11.39 -13.75
C PRO A 160 4.27 -12.29 -14.88
N GLN A 161 4.85 -13.49 -14.98
CA GLN A 161 4.50 -14.48 -16.00
C GLN A 161 3.01 -14.86 -15.96
N LEU A 162 2.38 -14.76 -14.78
CA LEU A 162 0.97 -15.03 -14.56
C LEU A 162 0.14 -13.76 -14.35
N ARG A 163 0.76 -12.58 -14.26
CA ARG A 163 0.14 -11.35 -13.73
C ARG A 163 -0.62 -11.63 -12.42
N ILE A 164 0.07 -12.26 -11.47
CA ILE A 164 -0.45 -12.53 -10.13
C ILE A 164 0.46 -11.86 -9.10
N ALA A 165 -0.15 -11.14 -8.17
CA ALA A 165 0.46 -10.64 -6.96
C ALA A 165 0.06 -11.53 -5.78
N VAL A 166 1.02 -11.85 -4.89
CA VAL A 166 0.77 -12.58 -3.65
C VAL A 166 1.07 -11.65 -2.48
N GLU A 167 0.13 -11.54 -1.54
CA GLU A 167 0.23 -10.73 -0.33
C GLU A 167 0.10 -11.64 0.90
N TYR A 168 0.88 -11.35 1.94
CA TYR A 168 0.79 -12.00 3.25
C TYR A 168 0.38 -10.99 4.31
N ASP A 169 -0.84 -11.13 4.82
CA ASP A 169 -1.37 -10.25 5.85
C ASP A 169 -1.34 -10.90 7.22
N ASP A 170 -0.77 -10.19 8.19
CA ASP A 170 -0.82 -10.55 9.60
C ASP A 170 -1.13 -9.28 10.42
N PRO A 171 -2.11 -9.31 11.34
CA PRO A 171 -2.49 -8.12 12.10
C PRO A 171 -1.40 -7.68 13.11
N GLY A 172 -0.35 -8.50 13.27
CA GLY A 172 0.82 -8.30 14.10
C GLY A 172 0.50 -8.29 15.59
N LYS A 173 1.52 -8.06 16.42
CA LYS A 173 1.36 -7.96 17.89
C LYS A 173 0.32 -6.93 18.33
N SER A 174 0.14 -5.87 17.53
CA SER A 174 -0.80 -4.78 17.83
C SER A 174 -2.26 -5.11 17.49
N ARG A 175 -2.52 -6.22 16.77
CA ARG A 175 -3.84 -6.66 16.28
C ARG A 175 -4.65 -5.61 15.49
N ARG A 176 -3.97 -4.61 14.91
CA ARG A 176 -4.61 -3.48 14.22
C ARG A 176 -4.28 -3.38 12.74
N ALA A 177 -3.27 -4.09 12.25
CA ALA A 177 -3.02 -4.14 10.81
C ALA A 177 -4.14 -4.91 10.11
N HIS A 178 -4.43 -4.52 8.85
CA HIS A 178 -5.39 -5.21 7.97
C HIS A 178 -6.82 -5.37 8.51
N ARG A 179 -7.26 -4.46 9.39
CA ARG A 179 -8.64 -4.39 9.92
C ARG A 179 -9.24 -3.00 9.72
N GLY A 180 -10.55 -2.93 9.50
CA GLY A 180 -11.28 -1.67 9.35
C GLY A 180 -10.77 -0.83 8.19
N LEU A 181 -10.35 0.41 8.44
CA LEU A 181 -9.83 1.31 7.39
C LEU A 181 -8.64 0.73 6.61
N LYS A 182 -7.83 -0.13 7.25
CA LYS A 182 -6.71 -0.78 6.57
C LYS A 182 -7.18 -1.87 5.61
N GLU A 183 -8.26 -2.59 5.93
CA GLU A 183 -8.85 -3.59 5.04
C GLU A 183 -9.53 -2.94 3.82
N ALA A 184 -10.18 -1.79 4.02
CA ALA A 184 -10.70 -0.99 2.90
C ALA A 184 -9.57 -0.53 1.96
N SER A 185 -8.43 -0.12 2.53
CA SER A 185 -7.23 0.21 1.77
C SER A 185 -6.63 -1.00 1.03
N ASP A 186 -6.63 -2.18 1.64
CA ASP A 186 -6.18 -3.43 1.00
C ASP A 186 -7.09 -3.79 -0.19
N THR A 187 -8.40 -3.58 -0.04
CA THR A 187 -9.39 -3.77 -1.11
C THR A 187 -9.14 -2.80 -2.28
N GLU A 188 -8.90 -1.52 -1.99
CA GLU A 188 -8.58 -0.52 -3.02
C GLU A 188 -7.25 -0.82 -3.74
N LYS A 189 -6.25 -1.37 -3.02
CA LYS A 189 -5.00 -1.86 -3.63
C LYS A 189 -5.28 -3.01 -4.61
N ASP A 190 -6.10 -3.97 -4.20
CA ASP A 190 -6.42 -5.13 -5.01
C ASP A 190 -7.22 -4.75 -6.27
N GLU A 191 -8.18 -3.84 -6.13
CA GLU A 191 -8.91 -3.27 -7.28
C GLU A 191 -7.98 -2.54 -8.24
N ALA A 192 -7.03 -1.75 -7.74
CA ALA A 192 -6.07 -1.02 -8.58
C ALA A 192 -5.20 -1.97 -9.41
N LEU A 193 -4.86 -3.13 -8.86
CA LEU A 193 -4.16 -4.22 -9.56
C LEU A 193 -5.06 -4.89 -10.60
N ARG A 194 -6.31 -5.22 -10.24
CA ARG A 194 -7.28 -5.86 -11.15
C ARG A 194 -7.61 -5.00 -12.36
N GLU A 195 -7.76 -3.68 -12.18
CA GLU A 195 -7.97 -2.72 -13.26
C GLU A 195 -6.89 -2.78 -14.35
N VAL A 196 -5.69 -3.23 -13.98
CA VAL A 196 -4.53 -3.33 -14.89
C VAL A 196 -4.15 -4.77 -15.22
N GLY A 197 -5.09 -5.71 -15.04
CA GLY A 197 -4.99 -7.10 -15.45
C GLY A 197 -4.20 -8.00 -14.50
N TRP A 198 -3.98 -7.56 -13.26
CA TRP A 198 -3.34 -8.38 -12.22
C TRP A 198 -4.38 -9.00 -11.30
N GLU A 199 -4.19 -10.27 -10.97
CA GLU A 199 -4.96 -10.92 -9.91
C GLU A 199 -4.18 -10.90 -8.60
N VAL A 200 -4.90 -10.86 -7.48
CA VAL A 200 -4.29 -10.86 -6.14
C VAL A 200 -4.71 -12.12 -5.40
N ILE A 201 -3.72 -12.86 -4.90
CA ILE A 201 -3.90 -13.94 -3.93
C ILE A 201 -3.45 -13.43 -2.58
N ARG A 202 -4.31 -13.52 -1.56
CA ARG A 202 -4.05 -12.92 -0.25
C ARG A 202 -4.05 -14.01 0.83
N ILE A 203 -2.92 -14.19 1.49
CA ILE A 203 -2.77 -15.12 2.62
C ILE A 203 -3.14 -14.34 3.88
N ARG A 204 -4.29 -14.66 4.47
CA ARG A 204 -4.88 -13.96 5.63
C ARG A 204 -4.59 -14.77 6.89
N ALA A 205 -3.56 -14.37 7.64
CA ALA A 205 -3.13 -15.05 8.85
C ALA A 205 -3.68 -14.41 10.14
N GLY A 206 -3.42 -15.01 11.30
CA GLY A 206 -3.63 -14.35 12.59
C GLY A 206 -5.09 -14.01 12.94
N GLY A 207 -6.05 -14.78 12.40
CA GLY A 207 -7.48 -14.57 12.63
C GLY A 207 -8.06 -13.39 11.84
N LEU A 208 -7.48 -13.11 10.67
CA LEU A 208 -8.10 -12.26 9.66
C LEU A 208 -9.11 -13.08 8.84
N GLU A 209 -10.20 -12.44 8.46
CA GLU A 209 -11.19 -13.04 7.56
C GLU A 209 -10.72 -12.98 6.10
N ALA A 210 -11.35 -13.79 5.25
CA ALA A 210 -11.11 -13.78 3.82
C ALA A 210 -11.48 -12.41 3.22
N LEU A 211 -10.59 -11.87 2.38
CA LEU A 211 -10.81 -10.65 1.62
C LEU A 211 -10.99 -11.02 0.14
N GLY A 212 -12.19 -11.45 -0.21
CA GLY A 212 -12.56 -11.89 -1.57
C GLY A 212 -12.19 -13.34 -1.90
N VAL A 213 -12.51 -13.74 -3.15
CA VAL A 213 -12.51 -15.14 -3.60
C VAL A 213 -11.12 -15.80 -3.69
N ASN A 214 -10.06 -15.01 -3.79
CA ASN A 214 -8.68 -15.49 -3.90
C ASN A 214 -7.93 -15.38 -2.56
N SER A 215 -8.66 -15.36 -1.45
CA SER A 215 -8.06 -15.36 -0.10
C SER A 215 -7.86 -16.77 0.42
N ILE A 216 -6.70 -17.01 1.04
CA ILE A 216 -6.40 -18.21 1.81
C ILE A 216 -6.34 -17.81 3.28
N VAL A 217 -7.29 -18.28 4.08
CA VAL A 217 -7.31 -18.01 5.53
C VAL A 217 -6.52 -19.10 6.24
N CYS A 218 -5.53 -18.72 7.04
CA CYS A 218 -4.71 -19.68 7.76
C CYS A 218 -4.34 -19.18 9.16
N ARG A 219 -3.87 -20.10 10.02
CA ARG A 219 -3.33 -19.72 11.33
C ARG A 219 -1.92 -19.16 11.21
N ALA A 220 -1.12 -19.75 10.34
CA ALA A 220 0.28 -19.42 10.08
C ALA A 220 0.69 -19.94 8.70
N LEU A 221 1.79 -19.41 8.16
CA LEU A 221 2.37 -19.87 6.91
C LEU A 221 2.93 -21.30 7.03
N THR A 222 2.44 -22.22 6.19
CA THR A 222 2.88 -23.62 6.09
C THR A 222 3.09 -24.00 4.62
N THR A 223 3.73 -25.15 4.37
CA THR A 223 3.91 -25.67 3.01
C THR A 223 2.58 -25.89 2.31
N GLY A 224 1.59 -26.45 3.01
CA GLY A 224 0.23 -26.63 2.45
C GLY A 224 -0.45 -25.32 2.06
N VAL A 225 -0.24 -24.22 2.79
CA VAL A 225 -0.74 -22.90 2.38
C VAL A 225 -0.07 -22.43 1.08
N VAL A 226 1.22 -22.71 0.91
CA VAL A 226 1.94 -22.35 -0.33
C VAL A 226 1.50 -23.24 -1.51
N ASP A 227 1.22 -24.52 -1.26
CA ASP A 227 0.61 -25.41 -2.27
C ASP A 227 -0.76 -24.87 -2.72
N GLU A 228 -1.59 -24.42 -1.77
CA GLU A 228 -2.88 -23.81 -2.07
C GLU A 228 -2.75 -22.50 -2.88
N VAL A 229 -1.70 -21.71 -2.65
CA VAL A 229 -1.38 -20.54 -3.50
C VAL A 229 -1.13 -20.98 -4.95
N VAL A 230 -0.35 -22.04 -5.15
CA VAL A 230 -0.07 -22.57 -6.51
C VAL A 230 -1.35 -23.11 -7.14
N ASP A 231 -2.21 -23.79 -6.37
CA ASP A 231 -3.50 -24.26 -6.86
C ASP A 231 -4.44 -23.11 -7.23
N LEU A 232 -4.45 -22.01 -6.47
CA LEU A 232 -5.16 -20.79 -6.86
C LEU A 232 -4.60 -20.21 -8.16
N MET A 233 -3.27 -20.16 -8.33
CA MET A 233 -2.67 -19.73 -9.59
C MET A 233 -3.15 -20.59 -10.77
N ARG A 234 -3.27 -21.92 -10.58
CA ARG A 234 -3.80 -22.85 -11.59
C ARG A 234 -5.26 -22.57 -11.88
N ARG A 235 -6.08 -22.28 -10.87
CA ARG A 235 -7.50 -21.90 -11.08
C ARG A 235 -7.64 -20.57 -11.83
N ILE A 236 -6.76 -19.61 -11.55
CA ILE A 236 -6.84 -18.25 -12.10
C ILE A 236 -6.29 -18.16 -13.54
N ARG A 237 -5.22 -18.90 -13.87
CA ARG A 237 -4.52 -18.81 -15.18
C ARG A 237 -4.45 -20.11 -15.97
N GLY A 238 -4.94 -21.22 -15.40
CA GLY A 238 -4.84 -22.55 -15.99
C GLY A 238 -3.56 -23.27 -15.61
N ALA A 239 -3.63 -24.60 -15.57
CA ALA A 239 -2.51 -25.48 -15.21
C ALA A 239 -1.29 -25.27 -16.11
N ALA A 240 -1.48 -25.24 -17.44
CA ALA A 240 -0.39 -25.11 -18.40
C ALA A 240 0.47 -23.86 -18.20
N ALA A 241 -0.15 -22.72 -17.83
CA ALA A 241 0.58 -21.48 -17.56
C ALA A 241 1.46 -21.58 -16.31
N VAL A 242 0.96 -22.26 -15.27
CA VAL A 242 1.71 -22.50 -14.02
C VAL A 242 2.80 -23.54 -14.24
N ASP A 243 2.52 -24.62 -14.98
CA ASP A 243 3.49 -25.67 -15.30
C ASP A 243 4.70 -25.13 -16.07
N ALA A 244 4.49 -24.16 -16.98
CA ALA A 244 5.57 -23.49 -17.70
C ALA A 244 6.59 -22.80 -16.79
N ILE A 245 6.18 -22.39 -15.59
CA ILE A 245 7.06 -21.76 -14.58
C ILE A 245 7.33 -22.66 -13.39
N ALA A 246 6.81 -23.89 -13.36
CA ALA A 246 7.07 -24.82 -12.27
C ALA A 246 8.56 -25.18 -12.21
N ILE A 247 9.04 -25.42 -11.00
CA ILE A 247 10.34 -26.03 -10.78
C ILE A 247 10.14 -27.53 -10.84
N GLU A 248 10.70 -28.16 -11.87
CA GLU A 248 10.80 -29.61 -11.90
C GLU A 248 11.63 -30.04 -10.70
N HIS A 249 11.01 -30.74 -9.75
CA HIS A 249 11.77 -31.62 -8.90
C HIS A 249 12.29 -32.72 -9.81
N ARG A 250 13.54 -32.58 -10.29
CA ARG A 250 14.31 -33.77 -10.67
C ARG A 250 14.37 -34.63 -9.42
N LEU A 251 13.46 -35.60 -9.36
CA LEU A 251 13.65 -36.79 -8.57
C LEU A 251 14.99 -37.35 -9.05
N LEU A 252 16.05 -37.09 -8.29
CA LEU A 252 17.24 -37.90 -8.36
C LEU A 252 16.78 -39.29 -7.91
N SER A 253 16.44 -40.11 -8.90
CA SER A 253 16.28 -41.55 -8.79
C SER A 253 17.57 -42.18 -8.30
#